data_AF-A0A2S2Q0C8-F1
#
_entry.id   AF-A0A2S2Q0C8-F1
#
_cell.length_a   1.000
_cell.length_b   1.000
_cell.length_c   1.000
_cell.angle_alpha   90.00
_cell.angle_beta   90.00
_cell.angle_gamma   90.00
#
_symmetry.space_group_name_H-M   'P 1'
#
loop_
_entity.id
_entity.type
_entity.pdbx_description
1 polymer ?
#
loop_
_entity_poly.entity_id
_entity_poly.type
_entity_poly.pdbx_seq_one_letter_code
_entity_poly.pdbx_strand_id
1 'polypeptide(L)'
;MSTQLESRNTIIMQYQRTNVLCVVPSRECLVVLLSPAWCTAAVLHALVRRRRGRSRNSTPNQCSSVVRRIFLRLRNGNSDADISTDMGFRGKYWTTIERTCGMVFTYILALIKLVSNFLIGTNKHFEYQSDSHKEVYKTVADIPGPWSLPIFGTRWIYWKFGPYKLNTVHLAYKDMFSRYGDIIREEALWNIPVLSVKERDFIERVLRHSGKYPIRPPNEVTANYRNSRPDRYTNTGLVNEQGEIWANLRNKLTPELTSPRTIRNFLPEVNLLADDFNALIAQARDSNNTVKGFESYCNRMGLESTCTLILGRRLGFLDGEISDTATRLADAVTSQFRASQEAFYGLPLWKLIPTKAYKDFVASEDSLYDIVSEIVDSALTDEQQSCTDVRSVFVSILQAPGLDIRDKKAAIIDYIAAGIKT
;
A
#
# COMPACT_ATOMS: atom_id res chain seq x y z
N MET A 1 23.23 -10.96 -36.59
CA MET A 1 22.84 -9.82 -35.74
C MET A 1 21.66 -10.25 -34.89
N SER A 2 21.97 -10.74 -33.68
CA SER A 2 21.01 -11.26 -32.71
C SER A 2 21.01 -10.34 -31.50
N THR A 3 20.01 -9.46 -31.40
CA THR A 3 19.78 -8.63 -30.22
C THR A 3 18.88 -9.38 -29.25
N GLN A 4 19.47 -10.00 -28.23
CA GLN A 4 18.78 -10.51 -27.05
C GLN A 4 18.30 -9.32 -26.20
N LEU A 5 16.98 -9.23 -25.98
CA LEU A 5 16.41 -8.43 -24.89
C LEU A 5 16.55 -9.23 -23.59
N GLU A 6 17.52 -8.87 -22.74
CA GLU A 6 17.53 -9.30 -21.34
C GLU A 6 16.53 -8.46 -20.53
N SER A 7 15.33 -8.98 -20.28
CA SER A 7 14.44 -8.49 -19.23
C SER A 7 14.86 -9.13 -17.90
N ARG A 8 15.66 -8.43 -17.09
CA ARG A 8 16.04 -8.87 -15.74
C ARG A 8 14.91 -8.59 -14.75
N ASN A 9 14.26 -9.66 -14.30
CA ASN A 9 13.27 -9.68 -13.22
C ASN A 9 13.88 -9.13 -11.92
N THR A 10 13.35 -8.01 -11.42
CA THR A 10 13.64 -7.51 -10.07
C THR A 10 12.53 -8.02 -9.15
N ILE A 11 12.83 -9.05 -8.37
CA ILE A 11 11.90 -9.57 -7.35
C ILE A 11 12.16 -8.80 -6.06
N ILE A 12 11.24 -7.93 -5.66
CA ILE A 12 11.30 -7.20 -4.39
C ILE A 12 10.65 -8.09 -3.32
N MET A 13 11.45 -8.74 -2.48
CA MET A 13 10.96 -9.40 -1.27
C MET A 13 11.15 -8.47 -0.07
N GLN A 14 10.06 -7.94 0.47
CA GLN A 14 10.06 -7.24 1.75
C GLN A 14 9.71 -8.23 2.86
N TYR A 15 10.67 -8.51 3.74
CA TYR A 15 10.47 -9.30 4.96
C TYR A 15 10.31 -8.34 6.14
N GLN A 16 9.19 -8.40 6.86
CA GLN A 16 8.98 -7.59 8.05
C GLN A 16 8.24 -8.38 9.15
N ARG A 17 8.73 -8.25 10.37
CA ARG A 17 7.99 -8.50 11.61
C ARG A 17 7.45 -7.15 12.09
N THR A 18 6.17 -7.15 12.43
CA THR A 18 5.39 -6.10 13.10
C THR A 18 4.91 -4.89 12.29
N ASN A 19 3.64 -4.60 12.56
CA ASN A 19 2.65 -3.66 12.01
C ASN A 19 3.13 -2.24 11.62
N VAL A 20 2.31 -1.59 10.76
CA VAL A 20 1.91 -0.15 10.76
C VAL A 20 2.16 0.69 9.47
N LEU A 21 1.07 1.39 9.06
CA LEU A 21 0.87 2.64 8.26
C LEU A 21 1.74 2.92 7.00
N CYS A 22 1.03 3.28 5.90
CA CYS A 22 1.58 3.90 4.69
C CYS A 22 0.99 5.31 4.43
N VAL A 23 1.30 5.97 3.30
CA VAL A 23 0.86 7.36 2.98
C VAL A 23 0.64 7.64 1.47
N VAL A 24 -0.63 7.74 1.03
CA VAL A 24 -1.12 8.27 -0.28
C VAL A 24 -2.37 9.12 -0.05
N PRO A 25 -2.58 10.23 -0.78
CA PRO A 25 -3.84 10.98 -0.81
C PRO A 25 -4.71 10.67 -2.04
N SER A 26 -6.04 10.64 -1.85
CA SER A 26 -7.05 10.59 -2.93
C SER A 26 -7.19 11.94 -3.64
N ARG A 27 -7.62 11.90 -4.92
CA ARG A 27 -8.04 13.09 -5.67
C ARG A 27 -9.43 13.52 -5.18
N GLU A 28 -9.58 14.82 -4.98
CA GLU A 28 -10.81 15.56 -4.63
C GLU A 28 -11.32 15.40 -3.19
N CYS A 29 -10.80 16.25 -2.30
CA CYS A 29 -11.53 16.78 -1.14
C CYS A 29 -10.87 18.10 -0.73
N LEU A 30 -11.50 19.21 -1.13
CA LEU A 30 -11.16 20.54 -0.66
C LEU A 30 -11.70 20.67 0.78
N VAL A 31 -10.92 20.25 1.78
CA VAL A 31 -11.20 20.59 3.17
C VAL A 31 -10.22 21.69 3.59
N VAL A 32 -10.77 22.89 3.72
CA VAL A 32 -10.09 24.07 4.24
C VAL A 32 -9.74 23.80 5.71
N LEU A 33 -8.49 23.41 5.98
CA LEU A 33 -7.91 23.49 7.31
C LEU A 33 -7.12 24.80 7.41
N LEU A 34 -7.73 25.79 8.05
CA LEU A 34 -7.03 26.95 8.58
C LEU A 34 -6.05 26.44 9.66
N SER A 35 -4.74 26.44 9.35
CA SER A 35 -3.69 26.09 10.31
C SER A 35 -2.36 26.78 9.93
N PRO A 36 -1.48 27.15 10.90
CA PRO A 36 -0.43 28.19 10.79
C PRO A 36 0.71 27.94 9.79
N ALA A 37 0.64 26.89 8.98
CA ALA A 37 1.68 26.44 8.05
C ALA A 37 1.98 27.44 6.90
N TRP A 38 1.06 28.38 6.63
CA TRP A 38 1.28 29.43 5.63
C TRP A 38 2.32 30.46 6.08
N CYS A 39 2.42 30.72 7.39
CA CYS A 39 3.43 31.65 7.94
C CYS A 39 4.84 31.07 7.88
N THR A 40 5.00 29.76 8.12
CA THR A 40 6.33 29.11 8.11
C THR A 40 6.86 28.92 6.69
N ALA A 41 6.00 28.63 5.70
CA ALA A 41 6.40 28.53 4.29
C ALA A 41 6.86 29.88 3.71
N ALA A 42 6.19 30.98 4.05
CA ALA A 42 6.57 32.33 3.62
C ALA A 42 7.91 32.79 4.23
N VAL A 43 8.17 32.44 5.48
CA VAL A 43 9.43 32.76 6.18
C VAL A 43 10.61 31.94 5.62
N LEU A 44 10.40 30.66 5.30
CA LEU A 44 11.43 29.83 4.66
C LEU A 44 11.79 30.32 3.25
N HIS A 45 10.79 30.73 2.47
CA HIS A 45 11.01 31.26 1.12
C HIS A 45 11.76 32.60 1.14
N ALA A 46 11.52 33.45 2.15
CA ALA A 46 12.26 34.70 2.35
C ALA A 46 13.71 34.47 2.82
N LEU A 47 13.96 33.44 3.66
CA LEU A 47 15.30 33.09 4.15
C LEU A 47 16.17 32.44 3.07
N VAL A 48 15.59 31.61 2.20
CA VAL A 48 16.32 30.97 1.09
C VAL A 48 16.71 31.97 0.01
N ARG A 49 15.86 32.97 -0.29
CA ARG A 49 16.18 34.01 -1.29
C ARG A 49 17.31 34.95 -0.85
N ARG A 50 17.55 35.09 0.46
CA ARG A 50 18.63 35.92 1.03
C ARG A 50 20.01 35.24 1.03
N ARG A 51 20.09 33.93 0.76
CA ARG A 51 21.37 33.18 0.71
C ARG A 51 22.12 33.29 -0.63
N ARG A 52 21.52 33.92 -1.66
CA ARG A 52 22.14 34.12 -2.99
C ARG A 52 22.70 35.52 -3.25
N GLY A 53 22.74 36.42 -2.26
CA GLY A 53 23.35 37.75 -2.43
C GLY A 53 24.05 38.22 -1.16
N ARG A 54 25.38 38.18 -1.14
CA ARG A 54 26.22 38.79 -0.10
C ARG A 54 26.30 40.30 -0.35
N SER A 55 25.97 41.11 0.65
CA SER A 55 26.82 42.24 1.10
C SER A 55 26.33 42.78 2.46
N ARG A 56 27.26 43.41 3.16
CA ARG A 56 27.34 43.73 4.59
C ARG A 56 26.34 44.78 5.10
N ASN A 57 26.13 44.73 6.42
CA ASN A 57 25.60 45.75 7.34
C ASN A 57 24.10 46.08 7.25
N SER A 58 23.30 45.48 8.14
CA SER A 58 22.02 46.06 8.62
C SER A 58 21.64 45.46 9.97
N THR A 59 21.28 46.30 10.94
CA THR A 59 20.94 45.95 12.32
C THR A 59 19.51 45.37 12.46
N PRO A 60 19.16 44.69 13.59
CA PRO A 60 17.92 43.91 13.75
C PRO A 60 16.60 44.71 13.66
N ASN A 61 16.64 46.04 13.77
CA ASN A 61 15.43 46.88 13.86
C ASN A 61 14.74 47.17 12.52
N GLN A 62 15.30 46.79 11.37
CA GLN A 62 14.66 46.98 10.06
C GLN A 62 13.74 45.82 9.63
N CYS A 63 13.83 44.64 10.26
CA CYS A 63 13.02 43.48 9.88
C CYS A 63 11.54 43.60 10.33
N SER A 64 11.29 44.41 11.36
CA SER A 64 9.94 44.68 11.90
C SER A 64 9.09 45.56 10.96
N SER A 65 9.71 46.50 10.21
CA SER A 65 8.93 47.47 9.41
C SER A 65 8.36 46.88 8.10
N VAL A 66 9.03 45.86 7.53
CA VAL A 66 8.59 45.20 6.28
C VAL A 66 7.40 44.28 6.53
N VAL A 67 7.44 43.50 7.62
CA VAL A 67 6.32 42.64 8.05
C VAL A 67 5.11 43.49 8.43
N ARG A 68 5.33 44.62 9.11
CA ARG A 68 4.26 45.57 9.48
C ARG A 68 3.60 46.21 8.24
N ARG A 69 4.35 46.51 7.17
CA ARG A 69 3.82 47.05 5.90
C ARG A 69 3.00 46.04 5.09
N ILE A 70 3.38 44.76 5.10
CA ILE A 70 2.64 43.69 4.43
C ILE A 70 1.33 43.41 5.18
N PHE A 71 1.36 43.41 6.51
CA PHE A 71 0.17 43.24 7.35
C PHE A 71 -0.81 44.42 7.25
N LEU A 72 -0.31 45.66 7.14
CA LEU A 72 -1.16 46.86 6.97
C LEU A 72 -1.83 46.92 5.58
N ARG A 73 -1.22 46.36 4.53
CA ARG A 73 -1.86 46.23 3.20
C ARG A 73 -2.96 45.17 3.17
N LEU A 74 -2.82 44.09 3.95
CA LEU A 74 -3.85 43.05 4.08
C LEU A 74 -5.02 43.50 4.98
N ARG A 75 -4.81 44.48 5.88
CA ARG A 75 -5.85 45.02 6.77
C ARG A 75 -6.82 45.99 6.08
N ASN A 76 -6.41 46.66 5.00
CA ASN A 76 -7.21 47.70 4.33
C ASN A 76 -7.88 47.24 3.02
N GLY A 77 -7.79 45.95 2.67
CA GLY A 77 -8.34 45.39 1.44
C GLY A 77 -9.62 44.60 1.67
N ASN A 78 -10.68 45.26 2.15
CA ASN A 78 -12.10 44.93 1.93
C ASN A 78 -12.93 45.89 2.78
N SER A 79 -13.42 46.94 2.15
CA SER A 79 -14.48 47.79 2.69
C SER A 79 -15.82 47.26 2.17
N ASP A 80 -16.78 47.18 3.10
CA ASP A 80 -18.24 47.23 2.93
C ASP A 80 -18.97 46.02 3.53
N ALA A 81 -19.13 46.07 4.86
CA ALA A 81 -20.36 45.73 5.56
C ALA A 81 -20.22 46.11 7.04
N ASP A 82 -21.22 46.85 7.54
CA ASP A 82 -21.47 47.19 8.94
C ASP A 82 -21.30 45.99 9.89
N ILE A 83 -20.81 46.27 11.11
CA ILE A 83 -21.32 45.78 12.41
C ILE A 83 -20.41 46.34 13.51
N SER A 84 -20.91 47.35 14.20
CA SER A 84 -20.28 48.02 15.34
C SER A 84 -20.67 47.34 16.66
N THR A 85 -20.20 46.12 16.95
CA THR A 85 -20.32 45.56 18.32
C THR A 85 -19.43 44.33 18.62
N ASP A 86 -18.13 44.30 18.28
CA ASP A 86 -17.24 43.23 18.80
C ASP A 86 -15.73 43.58 18.78
N MET A 87 -15.35 44.79 19.21
CA MET A 87 -13.92 45.18 19.25
C MET A 87 -13.18 44.82 20.55
N GLY A 88 -13.89 44.52 21.64
CA GLY A 88 -13.28 44.21 22.94
C GLY A 88 -12.88 42.74 23.12
N PHE A 89 -13.64 41.79 22.54
CA PHE A 89 -13.45 40.36 22.75
C PHE A 89 -12.43 39.76 21.78
N ARG A 90 -12.45 40.20 20.51
CA ARG A 90 -11.47 39.79 19.48
C ARG A 90 -10.03 40.15 19.87
N GLY A 91 -9.75 41.33 20.42
CA GLY A 91 -8.37 41.75 20.76
C GLY A 91 -7.67 40.86 21.78
N LYS A 92 -8.38 40.40 22.82
CA LYS A 92 -7.84 39.46 23.83
C LYS A 92 -7.62 38.05 23.28
N TYR A 93 -8.50 37.59 22.39
CA TYR A 93 -8.38 36.27 21.78
C TYR A 93 -7.19 36.19 20.81
N TRP A 94 -7.00 37.23 19.98
CA TRP A 94 -5.88 37.31 19.04
C TRP A 94 -4.51 37.44 19.73
N THR A 95 -4.42 38.23 20.80
CA THR A 95 -3.17 38.34 21.60
C THR A 95 -2.82 37.04 22.34
N THR A 96 -3.83 36.24 22.70
CA THR A 96 -3.63 34.90 23.30
C THR A 96 -3.08 33.93 22.25
N ILE A 97 -3.64 33.92 21.03
CA ILE A 97 -3.13 33.08 19.92
C ILE A 97 -1.69 33.47 19.55
N GLU A 98 -1.38 34.77 19.47
CA GLU A 98 -0.01 35.24 19.19
C GLU A 98 0.97 34.80 20.28
N ARG A 99 0.58 34.87 21.56
CA ARG A 99 1.41 34.39 22.69
C ARG A 99 1.61 32.88 22.64
N THR A 100 0.58 32.10 22.35
CA THR A 100 0.67 30.64 22.26
C THR A 100 1.52 30.22 21.05
N CYS A 101 1.36 30.88 19.90
CA CYS A 101 2.20 30.64 18.71
C CYS A 101 3.66 31.04 18.95
N GLY A 102 3.89 32.16 19.64
CA GLY A 102 5.22 32.60 20.05
C GLY A 102 5.90 31.60 20.99
N MET A 103 5.18 31.09 22.00
CA MET A 103 5.70 30.06 22.90
C MET A 103 6.03 28.76 22.16
N VAL A 104 5.13 28.26 21.30
CA VAL A 104 5.38 27.07 20.48
C VAL A 104 6.61 27.26 19.59
N PHE A 105 6.76 28.42 18.97
CA PHE A 105 7.94 28.74 18.15
C PHE A 105 9.23 28.75 18.98
N THR A 106 9.21 29.29 20.21
CA THR A 106 10.38 29.25 21.10
C THR A 106 10.73 27.83 21.54
N TYR A 107 9.75 26.97 21.83
CA TYR A 107 9.99 25.57 22.16
C TYR A 107 10.56 24.78 20.97
N ILE A 108 10.07 25.03 19.76
CA ILE A 108 10.60 24.41 18.53
C ILE A 108 12.05 24.83 18.29
N LEU A 109 12.37 26.12 18.44
CA LEU A 109 13.75 26.60 18.30
C LEU A 109 14.68 26.04 19.39
N ALA A 110 14.21 25.92 20.63
CA ALA A 110 14.95 25.30 21.71
C ALA A 110 15.21 23.81 21.44
N LEU A 111 14.21 23.09 20.92
CA LEU A 111 14.33 21.68 20.53
C LEU A 111 15.34 21.49 19.40
N ILE A 112 15.28 22.33 18.36
CA ILE A 112 16.25 22.31 17.24
C ILE A 112 17.67 22.56 17.75
N LYS A 113 17.84 23.48 18.70
CA LYS A 113 19.15 23.80 19.29
C LYS A 113 19.66 22.68 20.19
N LEU A 114 18.78 22.01 20.93
CA LEU A 114 19.10 20.86 21.78
C LEU A 114 19.50 19.64 20.95
N VAL A 115 18.76 19.34 19.88
CA VAL A 115 19.08 18.27 18.92
C VAL A 115 20.37 18.59 18.16
N SER A 116 20.59 19.86 17.76
CA SER A 116 21.84 20.27 17.12
C SER A 116 23.04 20.12 18.07
N ASN A 117 22.90 20.50 19.34
CA ASN A 117 23.95 20.33 20.34
C ASN A 117 24.18 18.87 20.70
N PHE A 118 23.16 18.01 20.67
CA PHE A 118 23.30 16.57 20.84
C PHE A 118 24.04 15.93 19.67
N LEU A 119 23.68 16.29 18.42
CA LEU A 119 24.36 15.83 17.20
C LEU A 119 25.81 16.33 17.07
N ILE A 120 26.11 17.52 17.59
CA ILE A 120 27.47 18.07 17.63
C ILE A 120 28.26 17.50 18.84
N GLY A 121 27.58 17.22 19.96
CA GLY A 121 28.17 16.68 21.18
C GLY A 121 28.63 15.21 21.08
N THR A 122 28.06 14.44 20.14
CA THR A 122 28.50 13.07 19.84
C THR A 122 29.78 12.97 18.99
N ASN A 123 30.37 14.10 18.58
CA ASN A 123 31.61 14.15 17.78
C ASN A 123 32.86 14.58 18.58
N LYS A 124 32.89 14.33 19.90
CA LYS A 124 34.16 14.39 20.65
C LYS A 124 34.79 13.01 20.68
N HIS A 125 35.82 12.87 19.84
CA HIS A 125 36.76 11.74 19.78
C HIS A 125 37.14 11.25 21.18
N PHE A 126 36.89 9.97 21.45
CA PHE A 126 37.59 9.20 22.48
C PHE A 126 38.64 8.36 21.75
N GLU A 127 39.87 8.82 21.77
CA GLU A 127 41.01 8.11 21.18
C GLU A 127 41.48 7.08 22.22
N TYR A 128 41.14 5.80 22.00
CA TYR A 128 41.69 4.67 22.75
C TYR A 128 42.54 3.84 21.80
N GLN A 129 43.85 3.92 22.01
CA GLN A 129 44.85 3.19 21.25
C GLN A 129 44.94 1.75 21.80
N SER A 130 44.57 0.77 20.97
CA SER A 130 44.76 -0.65 21.25
C SER A 130 44.93 -1.38 19.92
N ASP A 131 46.21 -1.66 19.60
CA ASP A 131 46.61 -2.51 18.49
C ASP A 131 46.15 -3.95 18.77
N SER A 132 45.04 -4.32 18.13
CA SER A 132 44.72 -5.70 17.75
C SER A 132 43.77 -5.60 16.56
N HIS A 133 44.06 -6.30 15.47
CA HIS A 133 43.16 -6.41 14.31
C HIS A 133 41.84 -7.07 14.74
N LYS A 134 40.90 -6.28 15.27
CA LYS A 134 39.50 -6.69 15.42
C LYS A 134 38.85 -6.53 14.05
N GLU A 135 38.38 -7.64 13.48
CA GLU A 135 37.47 -7.57 12.34
C GLU A 135 36.27 -6.70 12.74
N VAL A 136 36.13 -5.55 12.08
CA VAL A 136 34.98 -4.67 12.28
C VAL A 136 33.79 -5.31 11.56
N TYR A 137 32.95 -6.00 12.32
CA TYR A 137 31.72 -6.56 11.77
C TYR A 137 30.74 -5.43 11.42
N LYS A 138 30.43 -5.30 10.14
CA LYS A 138 29.37 -4.40 9.66
C LYS A 138 28.02 -4.86 10.22
N THR A 139 27.25 -3.91 10.69
CA THR A 139 25.90 -4.09 11.23
C THR A 139 24.84 -3.65 10.23
N VAL A 140 23.57 -3.82 10.59
CA VAL A 140 22.44 -3.30 9.79
C VAL A 140 22.56 -1.78 9.58
N ALA A 141 23.11 -1.04 10.55
CA ALA A 141 23.27 0.41 10.44
C ALA A 141 24.24 0.84 9.31
N ASP A 142 25.19 -0.02 8.97
CA ASP A 142 26.22 0.21 7.95
C ASP A 142 25.72 -0.07 6.52
N ILE A 143 24.51 -0.63 6.37
CA ILE A 143 23.90 -0.86 5.07
C ILE A 143 23.49 0.50 4.47
N PRO A 144 23.93 0.81 3.23
CA PRO A 144 23.65 2.09 2.60
C PRO A 144 22.16 2.26 2.27
N GLY A 145 21.70 3.50 2.21
CA GLY A 145 20.33 3.82 1.85
C GLY A 145 20.00 5.30 2.02
N PRO A 146 18.74 5.69 1.73
CA PRO A 146 18.27 7.04 2.02
C PRO A 146 18.40 7.36 3.51
N TRP A 147 18.66 8.62 3.84
CA TRP A 147 18.73 9.03 5.23
C TRP A 147 17.35 8.98 5.89
N SER A 148 17.33 8.69 7.18
CA SER A 148 16.10 8.50 7.94
C SER A 148 15.76 9.69 8.82
N LEU A 149 14.46 9.99 8.93
CA LEU A 149 13.91 10.89 9.93
C LEU A 149 13.54 10.11 11.20
N PRO A 150 13.63 10.72 12.40
CA PRO A 150 13.08 10.11 13.62
C PRO A 150 11.60 9.80 13.45
N ILE A 151 11.18 8.59 13.87
CA ILE A 151 9.83 8.03 13.80
C ILE A 151 9.34 7.75 12.37
N PHE A 152 9.60 8.63 11.40
CA PHE A 152 9.11 8.50 10.03
C PHE A 152 10.00 7.64 9.12
N GLY A 153 11.24 7.36 9.53
CA GLY A 153 12.19 6.60 8.72
C GLY A 153 12.49 7.27 7.38
N THR A 154 12.62 6.48 6.31
CA THR A 154 12.88 6.97 4.94
C THR A 154 11.61 7.32 4.18
N ARG A 155 10.43 7.23 4.81
CA ARG A 155 9.13 7.36 4.13
C ARG A 155 8.86 8.74 3.51
N TRP A 156 9.65 9.75 3.85
CA TRP A 156 9.63 11.08 3.22
C TRP A 156 10.04 11.07 1.73
N ILE A 157 10.78 10.05 1.28
CA ILE A 157 11.21 9.96 -0.13
C ILE A 157 10.04 9.86 -1.11
N TYR A 158 8.88 9.41 -0.62
CA TYR A 158 7.64 9.23 -1.37
C TYR A 158 6.58 10.30 -1.08
N TRP A 159 6.89 11.33 -0.27
CA TRP A 159 5.96 12.44 -0.05
C TRP A 159 5.79 13.28 -1.32
N LYS A 160 4.77 14.16 -1.33
CA LYS A 160 4.44 15.03 -2.47
C LYS A 160 5.63 15.86 -2.99
N PHE A 161 6.58 16.18 -2.12
CA PHE A 161 7.82 16.91 -2.44
C PHE A 161 9.08 16.03 -2.39
N GLY A 162 8.91 14.72 -2.25
CA GLY A 162 9.99 13.74 -2.27
C GLY A 162 10.49 13.46 -3.69
N PRO A 163 11.66 12.83 -3.83
CA PRO A 163 12.24 12.46 -5.13
C PRO A 163 11.45 11.38 -5.88
N TYR A 164 10.60 10.60 -5.19
CA TYR A 164 9.89 9.46 -5.78
C TYR A 164 8.38 9.59 -5.69
N LYS A 165 7.70 8.76 -6.48
CA LYS A 165 6.25 8.61 -6.47
C LYS A 165 5.89 7.15 -6.23
N LEU A 166 4.85 6.91 -5.41
CA LEU A 166 4.42 5.55 -5.05
C LEU A 166 3.87 4.76 -6.25
N ASN A 167 3.21 5.43 -7.20
CA ASN A 167 2.73 4.78 -8.43
C ASN A 167 3.86 4.36 -9.38
N THR A 168 5.11 4.77 -9.11
CA THR A 168 6.30 4.39 -9.87
C THR A 168 7.39 3.85 -8.94
N VAL A 169 7.01 3.10 -7.90
CA VAL A 169 7.93 2.55 -6.89
C VAL A 169 9.04 1.68 -7.51
N HIS A 170 8.74 0.97 -8.60
CA HIS A 170 9.73 0.18 -9.34
C HIS A 170 10.86 1.05 -9.93
N LEU A 171 10.57 2.28 -10.37
CA LEU A 171 11.58 3.23 -10.84
C LEU A 171 12.40 3.78 -9.67
N ALA A 172 11.76 4.00 -8.51
CA ALA A 172 12.46 4.39 -7.29
C ALA A 172 13.49 3.33 -6.88
N TYR A 173 13.10 2.05 -6.83
CA TYR A 173 14.04 0.97 -6.53
C TYR A 173 15.16 0.85 -7.58
N LYS A 174 14.85 1.01 -8.87
CA LYS A 174 15.88 1.01 -9.92
C LYS A 174 16.96 2.09 -9.68
N ASP A 175 16.55 3.31 -9.37
CA ASP A 175 17.46 4.41 -9.04
C ASP A 175 18.20 4.18 -7.71
N MET A 176 17.49 3.73 -6.67
CA MET A 176 18.11 3.45 -5.36
C MET A 176 19.19 2.35 -5.46
N PHE A 177 18.92 1.23 -6.15
CA PHE A 177 19.93 0.17 -6.36
C PHE A 177 21.12 0.68 -7.18
N SER A 178 20.91 1.63 -8.10
CA SER A 178 21.99 2.23 -8.86
C SER A 178 22.94 3.09 -8.03
N ARG A 179 22.51 3.62 -6.87
CA ARG A 179 23.28 4.61 -6.10
C ARG A 179 23.62 4.20 -4.67
N TYR A 180 23.02 3.13 -4.18
CA TYR A 180 23.36 2.52 -2.88
C TYR A 180 23.98 1.13 -3.03
N GLY A 181 23.90 0.51 -4.21
CA GLY A 181 24.43 -0.84 -4.46
C GLY A 181 23.37 -1.93 -4.31
N ASP A 182 23.80 -3.19 -4.25
CA ASP A 182 22.91 -4.37 -4.38
C ASP A 182 22.10 -4.73 -3.12
N ILE A 183 22.37 -4.05 -2.01
CA ILE A 183 21.61 -4.10 -0.76
C ILE A 183 21.35 -2.68 -0.28
N ILE A 184 20.09 -2.39 0.05
CA ILE A 184 19.65 -1.07 0.47
C ILE A 184 18.90 -1.20 1.79
N ARG A 185 19.15 -0.27 2.70
CA ARG A 185 18.39 -0.10 3.92
C ARG A 185 17.45 1.08 3.79
N GLU A 186 16.17 0.79 3.81
CA GLU A 186 15.12 1.76 4.10
C GLU A 186 14.72 1.62 5.56
N GLU A 187 14.01 2.61 6.09
CA GLU A 187 13.41 2.53 7.42
C GLU A 187 11.93 2.86 7.33
N ALA A 188 11.11 1.95 7.82
CA ALA A 188 9.69 2.13 7.95
C ALA A 188 9.36 3.05 9.16
N LEU A 189 8.08 3.13 9.51
CA LEU A 189 7.68 3.84 10.72
C LEU A 189 8.35 3.22 11.95
N TRP A 190 8.61 4.07 12.95
CA TRP A 190 9.39 3.72 14.15
C TRP A 190 10.84 3.33 13.85
N ASN A 191 11.37 3.76 12.71
CA ASN A 191 12.73 3.46 12.25
C ASN A 191 13.03 1.96 12.14
N ILE A 192 12.01 1.13 11.90
CA ILE A 192 12.17 -0.31 11.69
C ILE A 192 12.91 -0.53 10.36
N PRO A 193 14.07 -1.21 10.35
CA PRO A 193 14.84 -1.40 9.13
C PRO A 193 14.12 -2.32 8.13
N VAL A 194 14.15 -1.95 6.86
CA VAL A 194 13.67 -2.74 5.72
C VAL A 194 14.82 -2.90 4.76
N LEU A 195 15.26 -4.15 4.59
CA LEU A 195 16.38 -4.47 3.71
C LEU A 195 15.84 -4.94 2.36
N SER A 196 16.24 -4.22 1.31
CA SER A 196 15.92 -4.57 -0.07
C SER A 196 17.17 -5.10 -0.74
N VAL A 197 17.07 -6.27 -1.36
CA VAL A 197 18.17 -6.95 -2.06
C VAL A 197 17.81 -7.15 -3.53
N LYS A 198 18.81 -7.10 -4.40
CA LYS A 198 18.65 -7.30 -5.85
C LYS A 198 19.43 -8.50 -6.39
N GLU A 199 20.58 -8.80 -5.79
CA GLU A 199 21.47 -9.84 -6.31
C GLU A 199 20.96 -11.24 -6.01
N ARG A 200 21.13 -12.15 -6.99
CA ARG A 200 20.68 -13.55 -6.89
C ARG A 200 21.14 -14.21 -5.59
N ASP A 201 22.42 -14.06 -5.25
CA ASP A 201 23.01 -14.68 -4.07
C ASP A 201 22.41 -14.17 -2.75
N PHE A 202 21.97 -12.90 -2.70
CA PHE A 202 21.29 -12.36 -1.53
C PHE A 202 19.87 -12.89 -1.42
N ILE A 203 19.15 -12.94 -2.54
CA ILE A 203 17.79 -13.51 -2.60
C ILE A 203 17.81 -14.98 -2.16
N GLU A 204 18.76 -15.77 -2.67
CA GLU A 204 18.92 -17.17 -2.29
C GLU A 204 19.20 -17.33 -0.79
N ARG A 205 20.10 -16.53 -0.22
CA ARG A 205 20.39 -16.56 1.23
C ARG A 205 19.14 -16.23 2.04
N VAL A 206 18.39 -15.18 1.68
CA VAL A 206 17.15 -14.82 2.38
C VAL A 206 16.14 -15.96 2.34
N LEU A 207 15.94 -16.56 1.16
CA LEU A 207 15.00 -17.66 0.98
C LEU A 207 15.41 -18.93 1.74
N ARG A 208 16.70 -19.30 1.72
CA ARG A 208 17.19 -20.49 2.43
C ARG A 208 17.15 -20.36 3.95
N HIS A 209 17.21 -19.14 4.49
CA HIS A 209 17.11 -18.88 5.93
C HIS A 209 15.68 -18.58 6.38
N SER A 210 14.68 -18.76 5.51
CA SER A 210 13.28 -18.69 5.93
C SER A 210 12.99 -19.79 6.96
N GLY A 211 12.31 -19.42 8.05
CA GLY A 211 11.90 -20.39 9.06
C GLY A 211 10.83 -21.35 8.54
N LYS A 212 10.47 -22.36 9.35
CA LYS A 212 9.40 -23.34 9.05
C LYS A 212 8.10 -22.68 8.55
N TYR A 213 7.78 -21.51 9.10
CA TYR A 213 6.65 -20.69 8.72
C TYR A 213 7.18 -19.35 8.21
N PRO A 214 7.28 -19.15 6.89
CA PRO A 214 7.65 -17.86 6.31
C PRO A 214 6.70 -16.77 6.79
N ILE A 215 7.24 -15.61 7.16
CA ILE A 215 6.45 -14.47 7.64
C ILE A 215 6.34 -13.44 6.52
N ARG A 216 5.10 -13.05 6.21
CA ARG A 216 4.79 -11.91 5.34
C ARG A 216 3.82 -11.02 6.10
N PRO A 217 4.06 -9.71 6.25
CA PRO A 217 3.07 -8.83 6.89
C PRO A 217 1.70 -8.98 6.23
N PRO A 218 0.62 -9.15 7.00
CA PRO A 218 -0.72 -9.25 6.45
C PRO A 218 -1.13 -7.93 5.80
N ASN A 219 -2.10 -7.99 4.88
CA ASN A 219 -2.85 -6.80 4.54
C ASN A 219 -3.68 -6.40 5.77
N GLU A 220 -3.27 -5.31 6.44
CA GLU A 220 -3.87 -4.89 7.71
C GLU A 220 -5.37 -4.61 7.60
N VAL A 221 -5.87 -4.08 6.48
CA VAL A 221 -7.29 -3.78 6.34
C VAL A 221 -8.11 -5.06 6.23
N THR A 222 -7.61 -6.07 5.50
CA THR A 222 -8.26 -7.38 5.38
C THR A 222 -8.23 -8.10 6.72
N ALA A 223 -7.08 -8.12 7.40
CA ALA A 223 -6.94 -8.74 8.71
C ALA A 223 -7.87 -8.08 9.75
N ASN A 224 -7.97 -6.75 9.74
CA ASN A 224 -8.87 -6.02 10.65
C ASN A 224 -10.34 -6.36 10.40
N TYR A 225 -10.80 -6.34 9.14
CA TYR A 225 -12.17 -6.67 8.78
C TYR A 225 -12.51 -8.12 9.17
N ARG A 226 -11.69 -9.11 8.78
CA ARG A 226 -11.97 -10.53 9.05
C ARG A 226 -12.00 -10.83 10.56
N ASN A 227 -11.08 -10.25 11.34
CA ASN A 227 -11.10 -10.37 12.80
C ASN A 227 -12.36 -9.74 13.44
N SER A 228 -12.95 -8.73 12.80
CA SER A 228 -14.20 -8.11 13.27
C SER A 228 -15.46 -8.89 12.90
N ARG A 229 -15.33 -9.92 12.05
CA ARG A 229 -16.44 -10.74 11.53
C ARG A 229 -16.28 -12.22 11.89
N PRO A 230 -16.31 -12.58 13.18
CA PRO A 230 -16.24 -13.98 13.60
C PRO A 230 -17.44 -14.80 13.11
N ASP A 231 -18.54 -14.16 12.73
CA ASP A 231 -19.68 -14.79 12.05
C ASP A 231 -19.28 -15.38 10.68
N ARG A 232 -18.27 -14.80 10.02
CA ARG A 232 -17.85 -15.16 8.65
C ARG A 232 -16.48 -15.80 8.56
N TYR A 233 -15.58 -15.50 9.49
CA TYR A 233 -14.18 -15.92 9.43
C TYR A 233 -13.70 -16.48 10.76
N THR A 234 -12.91 -17.56 10.74
CA THR A 234 -12.25 -18.06 11.96
C THR A 234 -10.85 -17.46 12.16
N ASN A 235 -10.27 -16.94 11.07
CA ASN A 235 -8.91 -16.39 10.99
C ASN A 235 -8.82 -15.38 9.84
N THR A 236 -7.62 -14.87 9.52
CA THR A 236 -7.44 -13.84 8.48
C THR A 236 -7.37 -14.38 7.04
N GLY A 237 -7.48 -15.69 6.85
CA GLY A 237 -7.44 -16.40 5.57
C GLY A 237 -6.02 -16.70 5.08
N LEU A 238 -5.93 -17.58 4.07
CA LEU A 238 -4.66 -18.17 3.60
C LEU A 238 -3.61 -17.12 3.22
N VAL A 239 -4.03 -15.99 2.65
CA VAL A 239 -3.11 -14.95 2.14
C VAL A 239 -2.53 -14.07 3.25
N ASN A 240 -3.25 -13.89 4.36
CA ASN A 240 -2.90 -12.95 5.43
C ASN A 240 -2.44 -13.66 6.72
N GLU A 241 -2.86 -14.90 6.93
CA GLU A 241 -2.56 -15.64 8.15
C GLU A 241 -1.07 -16.01 8.24
N GLN A 242 -0.56 -16.23 9.45
CA GLN A 242 0.85 -16.54 9.70
C GLN A 242 1.03 -17.79 10.56
N GLY A 243 2.26 -18.29 10.65
CA GLY A 243 2.62 -19.36 11.58
C GLY A 243 1.91 -20.69 11.30
N GLU A 244 1.48 -21.36 12.37
CA GLU A 244 0.90 -22.70 12.29
C GLU A 244 -0.48 -22.72 11.63
N ILE A 245 -1.30 -21.69 11.86
CA ILE A 245 -2.63 -21.58 11.25
C ILE A 245 -2.49 -21.47 9.73
N TRP A 246 -1.61 -20.59 9.26
CA TRP A 246 -1.25 -20.50 7.84
C TRP A 246 -0.78 -21.84 7.28
N ALA A 247 0.13 -22.53 7.99
CA ALA A 247 0.64 -23.81 7.50
C ALA A 247 -0.46 -24.88 7.40
N ASN A 248 -1.37 -24.93 8.37
CA ASN A 248 -2.53 -25.83 8.35
C ASN A 248 -3.45 -25.52 7.15
N LEU A 249 -3.78 -24.25 6.92
CA LEU A 249 -4.57 -23.83 5.76
C LEU A 249 -3.85 -24.18 4.45
N ARG A 250 -2.56 -23.82 4.33
CA ARG A 250 -1.74 -24.06 3.13
C ARG A 250 -1.65 -25.54 2.79
N ASN A 251 -1.39 -26.39 3.79
CA ASN A 251 -1.25 -27.83 3.61
C ASN A 251 -2.54 -28.50 3.15
N LYS A 252 -3.71 -27.96 3.53
CA LYS A 252 -5.00 -28.55 3.18
C LYS A 252 -5.59 -27.99 1.88
N LEU A 253 -5.35 -26.72 1.58
CA LEU A 253 -6.06 -26.01 0.50
C LEU A 253 -5.25 -25.90 -0.81
N THR A 254 -3.93 -26.03 -0.76
CA THR A 254 -3.05 -25.82 -1.93
C THR A 254 -2.66 -27.08 -2.73
N PRO A 255 -2.53 -28.29 -2.14
CA PRO A 255 -2.02 -29.45 -2.89
C PRO A 255 -2.80 -29.75 -4.18
N GLU A 256 -4.13 -29.72 -4.14
CA GLU A 256 -4.95 -29.97 -5.33
C GLU A 256 -4.76 -28.86 -6.38
N LEU A 257 -4.79 -27.59 -5.97
CA LEU A 257 -4.61 -26.45 -6.87
C LEU A 257 -3.27 -26.49 -7.63
N THR A 258 -2.22 -27.01 -7.00
CA THR A 258 -0.86 -27.06 -7.57
C THR A 258 -0.48 -28.43 -8.13
N SER A 259 -1.41 -29.38 -8.12
CA SER A 259 -1.16 -30.75 -8.59
C SER A 259 -1.01 -30.78 -10.11
N PRO A 260 0.04 -31.44 -10.64
CA PRO A 260 0.19 -31.64 -12.08
C PRO A 260 -1.00 -32.35 -12.73
N ARG A 261 -1.72 -33.21 -11.98
CA ARG A 261 -2.92 -33.89 -12.47
C ARG A 261 -4.03 -32.89 -12.74
N THR A 262 -4.32 -32.05 -11.76
CA THR A 262 -5.37 -31.02 -11.81
C THR A 262 -5.09 -30.02 -12.92
N ILE A 263 -3.84 -29.57 -13.04
CA ILE A 263 -3.41 -28.68 -14.13
C ILE A 263 -3.63 -29.35 -15.49
N ARG A 264 -3.17 -30.60 -15.69
CA ARG A 264 -3.36 -31.32 -16.96
C ARG A 264 -4.84 -31.51 -17.32
N ASN A 265 -5.67 -31.82 -16.34
CA ASN A 265 -7.10 -32.02 -16.55
C ASN A 265 -7.83 -30.71 -16.85
N PHE A 266 -7.30 -29.57 -16.39
CA PHE A 266 -7.86 -28.25 -16.66
C PHE A 266 -7.45 -27.68 -18.03
N LEU A 267 -6.34 -28.14 -18.63
CA LEU A 267 -5.85 -27.63 -19.92
C LEU A 267 -6.89 -27.65 -21.06
N PRO A 268 -7.71 -28.69 -21.25
CA PRO A 268 -8.75 -28.68 -22.27
C PRO A 268 -9.76 -27.53 -22.08
N GLU A 269 -10.14 -27.25 -20.83
CA GLU A 269 -11.06 -26.15 -20.51
C GLU A 269 -10.39 -24.79 -20.79
N VAL A 270 -9.10 -24.65 -20.51
CA VAL A 270 -8.34 -23.42 -20.87
C VAL A 270 -8.34 -23.16 -22.37
N ASN A 271 -8.30 -24.20 -23.22
CA ASN A 271 -8.40 -24.01 -24.67
C ASN A 271 -9.77 -23.45 -25.07
N LEU A 272 -10.85 -23.97 -24.48
CA LEU A 272 -12.21 -23.45 -24.73
C LEU A 272 -12.33 -21.99 -24.28
N LEU A 273 -11.80 -21.65 -23.11
CA LEU A 273 -11.75 -20.26 -22.63
C LEU A 273 -10.96 -19.35 -23.57
N ALA A 274 -9.86 -19.83 -24.15
CA ALA A 274 -9.09 -19.08 -25.12
C ALA A 274 -9.86 -18.85 -26.43
N ASP A 275 -10.61 -19.84 -26.91
CA ASP A 275 -11.47 -19.73 -28.08
C ASP A 275 -12.62 -18.72 -27.85
N ASP A 276 -13.27 -18.78 -26.69
CA ASP A 276 -14.31 -17.82 -26.30
C ASP A 276 -13.75 -16.40 -26.18
N PHE A 277 -12.57 -16.25 -25.59
CA PHE A 277 -11.89 -14.96 -25.52
C PHE A 277 -11.58 -14.43 -26.92
N ASN A 278 -11.07 -15.26 -27.82
CA ASN A 278 -10.81 -14.86 -29.21
C ASN A 278 -12.09 -14.43 -29.94
N ALA A 279 -13.20 -15.15 -29.72
CA ALA A 279 -14.50 -14.80 -30.28
C ALA A 279 -14.99 -13.44 -29.75
N LEU A 280 -14.90 -13.21 -28.44
CA LEU A 280 -15.25 -11.94 -27.81
C LEU A 280 -14.40 -10.77 -28.34
N ILE A 281 -13.09 -10.98 -28.49
CA ILE A 281 -12.18 -9.99 -29.07
C ILE A 281 -12.53 -9.71 -30.53
N ALA A 282 -12.90 -10.73 -31.32
CA ALA A 282 -13.31 -10.54 -32.70
C ALA A 282 -14.58 -9.69 -32.82
N GLN A 283 -15.56 -9.90 -31.92
CA GLN A 283 -16.80 -9.12 -31.86
C GLN A 283 -16.57 -7.67 -31.40
N ALA A 284 -15.58 -7.44 -30.53
CA ALA A 284 -15.27 -6.12 -29.99
C ALA A 284 -14.43 -5.22 -30.93
N ARG A 285 -13.94 -5.76 -32.06
CA ARG A 285 -13.12 -4.98 -33.01
C ARG A 285 -13.97 -3.94 -33.72
N ASP A 286 -13.44 -2.71 -33.77
CA ASP A 286 -14.01 -1.66 -34.60
C ASP A 286 -13.60 -1.82 -36.08
N SER A 287 -14.12 -0.94 -36.94
CA SER A 287 -13.83 -0.93 -38.38
C SER A 287 -12.35 -0.78 -38.72
N ASN A 288 -11.52 -0.32 -37.78
CA ASN A 288 -10.08 -0.16 -37.94
C ASN A 288 -9.30 -1.36 -37.37
N ASN A 289 -9.97 -2.49 -37.11
CA ASN A 289 -9.40 -3.67 -36.46
C ASN A 289 -8.81 -3.38 -35.06
N THR A 290 -9.33 -2.37 -34.36
CA THR A 290 -8.85 -1.97 -33.03
C THR A 290 -9.85 -2.38 -31.96
N VAL A 291 -9.34 -2.90 -30.83
CA VAL A 291 -10.15 -3.16 -29.62
C VAL A 291 -9.82 -2.12 -28.57
N LYS A 292 -10.80 -1.30 -28.21
CA LYS A 292 -10.66 -0.28 -27.15
C LYS A 292 -10.83 -0.94 -25.78
N GLY A 293 -10.04 -0.53 -24.79
CA GLY A 293 -10.18 -1.03 -23.41
C GLY A 293 -9.79 -2.50 -23.25
N PHE A 294 -8.81 -3.00 -24.01
CA PHE A 294 -8.35 -4.40 -24.02
C PHE A 294 -8.06 -4.99 -22.62
N GLU A 295 -7.58 -4.18 -21.67
CA GLU A 295 -7.37 -4.58 -20.27
C GLU A 295 -8.64 -5.14 -19.62
N SER A 296 -9.81 -4.55 -19.90
CA SER A 296 -11.10 -5.03 -19.37
C SER A 296 -11.40 -6.45 -19.84
N TYR A 297 -11.16 -6.73 -21.13
CA TYR A 297 -11.32 -8.06 -21.70
C TYR A 297 -10.32 -9.06 -21.09
N CYS A 298 -9.07 -8.66 -20.87
CA CYS A 298 -8.08 -9.50 -20.20
C CYS A 298 -8.50 -9.84 -18.76
N ASN A 299 -9.02 -8.86 -18.02
CA ASN A 299 -9.55 -9.07 -16.67
C ASN A 299 -10.73 -10.04 -16.67
N ARG A 300 -11.63 -9.97 -17.67
CA ARG A 300 -12.75 -10.92 -17.85
C ARG A 300 -12.24 -12.35 -18.10
N MET A 301 -11.20 -12.50 -18.92
CA MET A 301 -10.55 -13.81 -19.15
C MET A 301 -9.89 -14.35 -17.87
N GLY A 302 -9.15 -13.53 -17.13
CA GLY A 302 -8.55 -13.92 -15.85
C GLY A 302 -9.60 -14.36 -14.83
N LEU A 303 -10.71 -13.62 -14.75
CA LEU A 303 -11.88 -13.96 -13.93
C LEU A 303 -12.52 -15.29 -14.31
N GLU A 304 -12.85 -15.49 -15.60
CA GLU A 304 -13.47 -16.72 -16.07
C GLU A 304 -12.55 -17.91 -15.81
N SER A 305 -11.25 -17.78 -16.09
CA SER A 305 -10.27 -18.85 -15.86
C SER A 305 -10.16 -19.22 -14.40
N THR A 306 -10.02 -18.22 -13.53
CA THR A 306 -9.87 -18.44 -12.08
C THR A 306 -11.15 -19.03 -11.51
N CYS A 307 -12.32 -18.49 -11.84
CA CYS A 307 -13.59 -19.01 -11.35
C CYS A 307 -13.85 -20.42 -11.88
N THR A 308 -13.52 -20.72 -13.13
CA THR A 308 -13.70 -22.06 -13.70
C THR A 308 -12.80 -23.07 -13.00
N LEU A 309 -11.54 -22.73 -12.72
CA LEU A 309 -10.64 -23.61 -11.97
C LEU A 309 -11.10 -23.80 -10.52
N ILE A 310 -11.43 -22.72 -9.82
CA ILE A 310 -11.68 -22.73 -8.37
C ILE A 310 -13.08 -23.23 -8.04
N LEU A 311 -14.10 -22.91 -8.86
CA LEU A 311 -15.50 -23.28 -8.64
C LEU A 311 -15.93 -24.48 -9.49
N GLY A 312 -15.10 -24.89 -10.46
CA GLY A 312 -15.40 -25.98 -11.38
C GLY A 312 -16.56 -25.69 -12.33
N ARG A 313 -16.88 -24.39 -12.56
CA ARG A 313 -17.98 -23.97 -13.42
C ARG A 313 -17.68 -22.62 -14.07
N ARG A 314 -18.20 -22.44 -15.28
CA ARG A 314 -18.18 -21.16 -15.99
C ARG A 314 -19.19 -20.18 -15.41
N LEU A 315 -18.81 -18.91 -15.29
CA LEU A 315 -19.69 -17.83 -14.79
C LEU A 315 -20.18 -16.91 -15.91
N GLY A 316 -19.66 -17.09 -17.14
CA GLY A 316 -20.10 -16.35 -18.31
C GLY A 316 -19.44 -14.98 -18.44
N PHE A 317 -18.26 -14.77 -17.86
CA PHE A 317 -17.54 -13.51 -18.03
C PHE A 317 -17.07 -13.30 -19.47
N LEU A 318 -16.96 -14.34 -20.29
CA LEU A 318 -16.55 -14.22 -21.70
C LEU A 318 -17.74 -14.14 -22.67
N ASP A 319 -18.96 -14.24 -22.15
CA ASP A 319 -20.16 -14.23 -22.96
C ASP A 319 -20.48 -12.79 -23.43
N GLY A 320 -21.32 -12.66 -24.46
CA GLY A 320 -21.75 -11.34 -24.96
C GLY A 320 -22.56 -10.57 -23.91
N GLU A 321 -23.43 -11.28 -23.19
CA GLU A 321 -24.24 -10.75 -22.08
C GLU A 321 -23.77 -11.39 -20.76
N ILE A 322 -23.32 -10.56 -19.83
CA ILE A 322 -22.79 -11.01 -18.53
C ILE A 322 -23.94 -11.11 -17.53
N SER A 323 -24.06 -12.24 -16.83
CA SER A 323 -25.07 -12.41 -15.78
C SER A 323 -24.93 -11.39 -14.65
N ASP A 324 -26.03 -11.10 -13.94
CA ASP A 324 -26.01 -10.19 -12.78
C ASP A 324 -25.04 -10.68 -11.69
N THR A 325 -24.96 -11.99 -11.46
CA THR A 325 -24.04 -12.57 -10.48
C THR A 325 -22.59 -12.42 -10.88
N ALA A 326 -22.26 -12.64 -12.16
CA ALA A 326 -20.92 -12.40 -12.67
C ALA A 326 -20.56 -10.90 -12.57
N THR A 327 -21.45 -10.00 -12.97
CA THR A 327 -21.24 -8.54 -12.85
C THR A 327 -20.98 -8.13 -11.40
N ARG A 328 -21.83 -8.55 -10.46
CA ARG A 328 -21.65 -8.28 -9.02
C ARG A 328 -20.31 -8.83 -8.51
N LEU A 329 -19.90 -10.02 -8.93
CA LEU A 329 -18.63 -10.61 -8.52
C LEU A 329 -17.44 -9.81 -9.07
N ALA A 330 -17.43 -9.45 -10.35
CA ALA A 330 -16.37 -8.66 -10.96
C ALA A 330 -16.22 -7.28 -10.31
N ASP A 331 -17.34 -6.62 -10.04
CA ASP A 331 -17.36 -5.32 -9.37
C ASP A 331 -16.85 -5.43 -7.93
N ALA A 332 -17.29 -6.45 -7.20
CA ALA A 332 -16.87 -6.69 -5.83
C ALA A 332 -15.35 -6.94 -5.74
N VAL A 333 -14.78 -7.81 -6.58
CA VAL A 333 -13.32 -8.05 -6.56
C VAL A 333 -12.55 -6.81 -6.99
N THR A 334 -13.01 -6.10 -8.03
CA THR A 334 -12.34 -4.87 -8.49
C THR A 334 -12.35 -3.78 -7.41
N SER A 335 -13.48 -3.60 -6.74
CA SER A 335 -13.62 -2.67 -5.61
C SER A 335 -12.73 -3.07 -4.44
N GLN A 336 -12.75 -4.36 -4.07
CA GLN A 336 -11.94 -4.92 -2.99
C GLN A 336 -10.44 -4.72 -3.23
N PHE A 337 -9.96 -4.99 -4.45
CA PHE A 337 -8.57 -4.78 -4.82
C PHE A 337 -8.19 -3.29 -4.75
N ARG A 338 -9.01 -2.39 -5.31
CA ARG A 338 -8.71 -0.95 -5.28
C ARG A 338 -8.73 -0.39 -3.87
N ALA A 339 -9.75 -0.73 -3.09
CA ALA A 339 -9.95 -0.26 -1.74
C ALA A 339 -8.88 -0.81 -0.79
N SER A 340 -8.47 -2.07 -0.95
CA SER A 340 -7.37 -2.65 -0.16
C SER A 340 -6.02 -2.01 -0.50
N GLN A 341 -5.75 -1.71 -1.77
CA GLN A 341 -4.55 -0.97 -2.20
C GLN A 341 -4.55 0.45 -1.63
N GLU A 342 -5.69 1.15 -1.69
CA GLU A 342 -5.81 2.49 -1.12
C GLU A 342 -5.69 2.46 0.41
N ALA A 343 -6.21 1.46 1.10
CA ALA A 343 -6.07 1.31 2.54
C ALA A 343 -4.65 0.91 2.97
N PHE A 344 -3.96 0.11 2.14
CA PHE A 344 -2.60 -0.38 2.38
C PHE A 344 -1.54 0.69 2.11
N TYR A 345 -1.63 1.40 0.97
CA TYR A 345 -0.67 2.44 0.57
C TYR A 345 -1.08 3.85 0.94
N GLY A 346 -2.37 4.16 0.86
CA GLY A 346 -2.96 5.33 1.50
C GLY A 346 -2.76 5.30 3.01
N LEU A 347 -3.33 6.28 3.69
CA LEU A 347 -3.20 6.35 5.14
C LEU A 347 -4.18 5.39 5.84
N PRO A 348 -3.71 4.55 6.78
CA PRO A 348 -4.53 4.02 7.85
C PRO A 348 -5.09 5.03 8.87
N LEU A 349 -5.57 6.18 8.37
CA LEU A 349 -6.67 6.92 9.00
C LEU A 349 -7.91 6.03 9.19
N TRP A 350 -8.06 4.99 8.35
CA TRP A 350 -9.13 3.99 8.49
C TRP A 350 -9.16 3.28 9.85
N LYS A 351 -8.02 3.24 10.56
CA LYS A 351 -7.94 2.69 11.93
C LYS A 351 -8.60 3.60 12.99
N LEU A 352 -8.79 4.87 12.67
CA LEU A 352 -9.36 5.88 13.57
C LEU A 352 -10.78 6.26 13.19
N ILE A 353 -11.03 6.42 11.89
CA ILE A 353 -12.35 6.79 11.33
C ILE A 353 -12.65 5.96 10.09
N PRO A 354 -13.91 5.61 9.81
CA PRO A 354 -14.27 4.82 8.63
C PRO A 354 -14.14 5.69 7.36
N THR A 355 -12.96 5.68 6.75
CA THR A 355 -12.68 6.39 5.49
C THR A 355 -13.51 5.81 4.34
N LYS A 356 -13.61 6.54 3.22
CA LYS A 356 -14.30 6.03 2.02
C LYS A 356 -13.71 4.69 1.57
N ALA A 357 -12.38 4.61 1.44
CA ALA A 357 -11.69 3.38 1.06
C ALA A 357 -12.02 2.21 2.01
N TYR A 358 -12.10 2.45 3.32
CA TYR A 358 -12.48 1.40 4.28
C TYR A 358 -13.93 0.96 4.11
N LYS A 359 -14.86 1.89 3.91
CA LYS A 359 -16.28 1.56 3.67
C LYS A 359 -16.46 0.78 2.37
N ASP A 360 -15.78 1.20 1.30
CA ASP A 360 -15.80 0.50 0.01
C ASP A 360 -15.21 -0.92 0.18
N PHE A 361 -14.12 -1.07 0.93
CA PHE A 361 -13.51 -2.35 1.24
C PHE A 361 -14.48 -3.28 1.99
N VAL A 362 -15.10 -2.80 3.07
CA VAL A 362 -16.09 -3.57 3.85
C VAL A 362 -17.26 -4.02 2.97
N ALA A 363 -17.86 -3.12 2.20
CA ALA A 363 -18.98 -3.44 1.32
C ALA A 363 -18.59 -4.48 0.25
N SER A 364 -17.37 -4.38 -0.29
CA SER A 364 -16.87 -5.33 -1.28
C SER A 364 -16.57 -6.71 -0.69
N GLU A 365 -15.95 -6.80 0.49
CA GLU A 365 -15.74 -8.08 1.18
C GLU A 365 -17.06 -8.72 1.60
N ASP A 366 -18.04 -7.93 2.07
CA ASP A 366 -19.37 -8.43 2.40
C ASP A 366 -20.04 -9.05 1.16
N SER A 367 -20.00 -8.34 0.02
CA SER A 367 -20.55 -8.81 -1.26
C SER A 367 -19.85 -10.08 -1.76
N LEU A 368 -18.52 -10.14 -1.68
CA LEU A 368 -17.75 -11.33 -2.07
C LEU A 368 -18.14 -12.54 -1.23
N TYR A 369 -18.24 -12.35 0.08
CA TYR A 369 -18.61 -13.43 0.99
C TYR A 369 -20.03 -13.94 0.73
N ASP A 370 -20.98 -13.04 0.48
CA ASP A 370 -22.37 -13.41 0.22
C ASP A 370 -22.49 -14.18 -1.11
N ILE A 371 -21.86 -13.68 -2.18
CA ILE A 371 -21.83 -14.38 -3.49
C ILE A 371 -21.16 -15.75 -3.36
N VAL A 372 -19.98 -15.84 -2.76
CA VAL A 372 -19.28 -17.13 -2.59
C VAL A 372 -20.08 -18.08 -1.70
N SER A 373 -20.76 -17.57 -0.68
CA SER A 373 -21.66 -18.38 0.15
C SER A 373 -22.80 -18.97 -0.67
N GLU A 374 -23.49 -18.17 -1.48
CA GLU A 374 -24.56 -18.67 -2.37
C GLU A 374 -24.03 -19.77 -3.30
N ILE A 375 -22.83 -19.62 -3.86
CA ILE A 375 -22.22 -20.61 -4.76
C ILE A 375 -21.90 -21.91 -4.01
N VAL A 376 -21.29 -21.81 -2.83
CA VAL A 376 -20.92 -22.95 -2.00
C VAL A 376 -22.15 -23.69 -1.51
N ASP A 377 -23.13 -22.97 -0.97
CA ASP A 377 -24.34 -23.56 -0.39
C ASP A 377 -25.20 -24.24 -1.47
N SER A 378 -25.28 -23.64 -2.67
CA SER A 378 -25.90 -24.26 -3.85
C SER A 378 -25.18 -25.54 -4.25
N ALA A 379 -23.84 -25.50 -4.33
CA ALA A 379 -23.06 -26.67 -4.73
C ALA A 379 -23.10 -27.81 -3.71
N LEU A 380 -23.15 -27.50 -2.41
CA LEU A 380 -23.35 -28.50 -1.35
C LEU A 380 -24.74 -29.15 -1.42
N THR A 381 -25.73 -28.42 -1.92
CA THR A 381 -27.08 -28.97 -2.17
C THR A 381 -27.10 -29.86 -3.42
N ASP A 382 -26.31 -29.50 -4.44
CA ASP A 382 -26.23 -30.19 -5.74
C ASP A 382 -25.30 -31.43 -5.77
N GLU A 383 -24.32 -31.58 -4.85
CA GLU A 383 -23.20 -32.56 -4.91
C GLU A 383 -23.63 -34.03 -5.07
N GLN A 384 -24.93 -34.31 -4.89
CA GLN A 384 -25.57 -35.61 -5.12
C GLN A 384 -25.64 -36.05 -6.60
N GLN A 385 -25.52 -35.13 -7.59
CA GLN A 385 -25.60 -35.46 -9.02
C GLN A 385 -24.36 -34.96 -9.80
N SER A 386 -23.56 -35.91 -10.29
CA SER A 386 -22.50 -35.76 -11.31
C SER A 386 -21.17 -35.12 -10.89
N CYS A 387 -20.13 -35.95 -10.77
CA CYS A 387 -18.74 -35.53 -10.69
C CYS A 387 -18.17 -35.31 -12.11
N THR A 388 -17.89 -34.06 -12.48
CA THR A 388 -17.04 -33.72 -13.62
C THR A 388 -15.62 -33.42 -13.15
N ASP A 389 -14.60 -33.84 -13.89
CA ASP A 389 -13.17 -33.71 -13.51
C ASP A 389 -12.71 -32.26 -13.26
N VAL A 390 -13.40 -31.27 -13.84
CA VAL A 390 -13.12 -29.82 -13.67
C VAL A 390 -13.48 -29.31 -12.27
N ARG A 391 -14.35 -30.01 -11.52
CA ARG A 391 -14.73 -29.65 -10.13
C ARG A 391 -13.73 -30.11 -9.07
N SER A 392 -12.60 -30.72 -9.46
CA SER A 392 -11.62 -31.31 -8.54
C SER A 392 -11.09 -30.33 -7.47
N VAL A 393 -10.72 -29.09 -7.86
CA VAL A 393 -10.24 -28.09 -6.89
C VAL A 393 -11.35 -27.65 -5.93
N PHE A 394 -12.52 -27.32 -6.46
CA PHE A 394 -13.66 -26.87 -5.67
C PHE A 394 -14.07 -27.93 -4.63
N VAL A 395 -14.25 -29.17 -5.08
CA VAL A 395 -14.61 -30.31 -4.24
C VAL A 395 -13.52 -30.59 -3.22
N SER A 396 -12.24 -30.53 -3.60
CA SER A 396 -11.12 -30.71 -2.67
C SER A 396 -11.13 -29.67 -1.54
N ILE A 397 -11.43 -28.41 -1.85
CA ILE A 397 -11.60 -27.36 -0.83
C ILE A 397 -12.79 -27.68 0.08
N LEU A 398 -13.95 -28.06 -0.49
CA LEU A 398 -15.14 -28.38 0.30
C LEU A 398 -14.96 -29.63 1.18
N GLN A 399 -14.18 -30.61 0.73
CA GLN A 399 -13.92 -31.86 1.45
C GLN A 399 -12.66 -31.78 2.33
N ALA A 400 -11.97 -30.63 2.38
CA ALA A 400 -10.77 -30.45 3.18
C ALA A 400 -11.03 -30.81 4.67
N PRO A 401 -10.37 -31.85 5.21
CA PRO A 401 -10.74 -32.42 6.50
C PRO A 401 -10.34 -31.49 7.65
N GLY A 402 -11.25 -31.32 8.61
CA GLY A 402 -11.01 -30.50 9.80
C GLY A 402 -10.78 -29.02 9.51
N LEU A 403 -11.33 -28.50 8.41
CA LEU A 403 -11.49 -27.06 8.19
C LEU A 403 -12.95 -26.67 8.37
N ASP A 404 -13.18 -25.54 9.05
CA ASP A 404 -14.50 -24.92 9.20
C ASP A 404 -15.02 -24.47 7.82
N ILE A 405 -16.33 -24.48 7.62
CA ILE A 405 -16.94 -24.00 6.36
C ILE A 405 -16.58 -22.54 6.07
N ARG A 406 -16.40 -21.73 7.10
CA ARG A 406 -15.92 -20.34 7.01
C ARG A 406 -14.52 -20.25 6.39
N ASP A 407 -13.62 -21.16 6.76
CA ASP A 407 -12.27 -21.20 6.20
C ASP A 407 -12.27 -21.63 4.72
N LYS A 408 -13.18 -22.54 4.35
CA LYS A 408 -13.36 -22.99 2.97
C LYS A 408 -13.91 -21.87 2.09
N LYS A 409 -14.93 -21.15 2.58
CA LYS A 409 -15.49 -19.95 1.92
C LYS A 409 -14.41 -18.86 1.79
N ALA A 410 -13.66 -18.59 2.85
CA ALA A 410 -12.55 -17.62 2.82
C ALA A 410 -11.45 -18.00 1.82
N ALA A 411 -11.12 -19.29 1.70
CA ALA A 411 -10.14 -19.77 0.73
C ALA A 411 -10.58 -19.52 -0.72
N ILE A 412 -11.86 -19.77 -1.03
CA ILE A 412 -12.43 -19.51 -2.36
C ILE A 412 -12.37 -18.01 -2.68
N ILE A 413 -12.74 -17.15 -1.71
CA ILE A 413 -12.64 -15.69 -1.85
C ILE A 413 -11.18 -15.28 -2.13
N ASP A 414 -10.23 -15.79 -1.35
CA ASP A 414 -8.81 -15.50 -1.52
C ASP A 414 -8.27 -15.92 -2.90
N TYR A 415 -8.69 -17.09 -3.40
CA TYR A 415 -8.27 -17.57 -4.73
C TYR A 415 -8.88 -16.75 -5.87
N ILE A 416 -10.17 -16.42 -5.80
CA ILE A 416 -10.83 -15.59 -6.81
C ILE A 416 -10.22 -14.18 -6.82
N ALA A 417 -10.02 -13.58 -5.64
CA ALA A 417 -9.43 -12.25 -5.52
C ALA A 417 -7.98 -12.18 -6.06
N ALA A 418 -7.23 -13.28 -5.94
CA ALA A 418 -5.88 -13.37 -6.44
C ALA A 418 -5.78 -13.52 -7.98
N GLY A 419 -6.84 -13.92 -8.68
CA GLY A 419 -6.76 -14.32 -10.10
C GLY A 419 -7.11 -13.25 -11.15
N ILE A 420 -7.49 -12.03 -10.75
CA ILE A 420 -7.96 -11.01 -11.71
C ILE A 420 -6.86 -10.06 -12.18
N LYS A 421 -6.03 -9.56 -11.25
CA LYS A 421 -5.07 -8.47 -11.49
C LYS A 421 -3.64 -8.89 -11.12
N THR A 422 -3.25 -10.09 -11.54
CA THR A 422 -1.89 -10.64 -11.44
C THR A 422 -1.31 -10.82 -12.82
#